data_AF-A0A8J2VJ23-F1
#
_entry.id   AF-A0A8J2VJ23-F1
#
_cell.length_a   1.000
_cell.length_b   1.000
_cell.length_c   1.000
_cell.angle_alpha   90.00
_cell.angle_beta   90.00
_cell.angle_gamma   90.00
#
_symmetry.space_group_name_H-M   'P 1'
#
loop_
_entity.id
_entity.type
_entity.pdbx_description
1 polymer ?
#
loop_
_entity_poly.entity_id
_entity_poly.type
_entity_poly.pdbx_seq_one_letter_code
_entity_poly.pdbx_strand_id
1 'polypeptide(L)'
;MIQLTGVTKTYQSGTLSVPVLKRIDLEVEEGEYVAIMGPSGSGKSTLMNLIGCLDRPVLSTSYDMKDVYYRSEKLDQVVVFGINSNAFMEMQNQGTEAGRLFQPTDFLRGNAGAVISPKVKEDLFPDQNPVGQVIRVGEQPLRVIGVLEPPKGVFSSFTQSEVYLPYQTWRSVFGKNQINQLTLQVKKADQIQSVGDQAIQILNRNHRTEGDYQVMNLEQIVKGIKIS
;
A
#
# COMPACT_ATOMS: atom_id res chain seq x y z
N MET A 1 -5.26 19.83 6.97
CA MET A 1 -3.98 20.40 6.54
C MET A 1 -2.90 19.59 7.21
N ILE A 2 -2.01 18.97 6.44
CA ILE A 2 -0.77 18.33 6.90
C ILE A 2 0.30 19.41 6.79
N GLN A 3 0.98 19.71 7.89
CA GLN A 3 2.12 20.60 7.86
C GLN A 3 3.25 19.95 8.64
N LEU A 4 4.32 19.56 7.94
CA LEU A 4 5.59 19.18 8.52
C LEU A 4 6.50 20.39 8.40
N THR A 5 7.17 20.75 9.49
CA THR A 5 8.17 21.83 9.48
C THR A 5 9.42 21.35 10.20
N GLY A 6 10.54 21.36 9.51
CA GLY A 6 11.84 21.03 10.07
C GLY A 6 12.04 19.57 10.49
N VAL A 7 11.20 18.62 10.02
CA VAL A 7 11.19 17.26 10.57
C VAL A 7 12.45 16.49 10.18
N THR A 8 13.20 16.00 11.15
CA THR A 8 14.42 15.20 10.95
C THR A 8 14.24 13.81 11.55
N LYS A 9 14.92 12.81 10.98
CA LYS A 9 14.99 11.48 11.59
C LYS A 9 16.33 10.84 11.30
N THR A 10 16.97 10.38 12.37
CA THR A 10 18.21 9.61 12.34
C THR A 10 17.96 8.31 13.08
N TYR A 11 18.27 7.17 12.45
CA TYR A 11 18.29 5.89 13.14
C TYR A 11 19.69 5.64 13.68
N GLN A 12 19.77 5.08 14.89
CA GLN A 12 21.02 4.60 15.44
C GLN A 12 21.10 3.08 15.27
N SER A 13 22.22 2.63 14.71
CA SER A 13 22.60 1.23 14.63
C SER A 13 23.99 1.08 15.24
N GLY A 14 24.06 0.71 16.51
CA GLY A 14 25.31 0.72 17.29
C GLY A 14 25.89 2.13 17.38
N THR A 15 27.15 2.31 16.94
CA THR A 15 27.83 3.62 16.88
C THR A 15 27.50 4.41 15.61
N LEU A 16 26.82 3.80 14.64
CA LEU A 16 26.52 4.43 13.36
C LEU A 16 25.19 5.20 13.44
N SER A 17 25.26 6.51 13.24
CA SER A 17 24.07 7.36 13.07
C SER A 17 23.77 7.54 11.59
N VAL A 18 22.64 7.01 11.13
CA VAL A 18 22.20 7.10 9.73
C VAL A 18 21.05 8.11 9.65
N PRO A 19 21.30 9.34 9.16
CA PRO A 19 20.24 10.32 8.94
C PRO A 19 19.39 9.88 7.75
N VAL A 20 18.13 9.54 8.01
CA VAL A 20 17.19 9.07 6.99
C VAL A 20 16.28 10.20 6.50
N LEU A 21 16.04 11.23 7.32
CA LEU A 21 15.39 12.46 6.87
C LEU A 21 16.18 13.67 7.35
N LYS A 22 16.62 14.49 6.40
CA LYS A 22 17.48 15.65 6.60
C LYS A 22 16.65 16.92 6.44
N ARG A 23 15.69 17.08 7.36
CA ARG A 23 14.79 18.23 7.49
C ARG A 23 13.71 18.25 6.40
N ILE A 24 12.48 17.99 6.82
CA ILE A 24 11.30 17.95 5.96
C ILE A 24 10.37 19.10 6.31
N ASP A 25 10.08 19.89 5.28
CA ASP A 25 9.05 20.92 5.26
C ASP A 25 8.03 20.51 4.21
N LEU A 26 6.83 20.04 4.60
CA LEU A 26 5.80 19.52 3.68
C LEU A 26 4.43 20.09 4.07
N GLU A 27 3.70 20.64 3.10
CA GLU A 27 2.32 21.09 3.30
C GLU A 27 1.39 20.30 2.37
N VAL A 28 0.39 19.62 2.94
CA VAL A 28 -0.59 18.82 2.16
C VAL A 28 -2.00 19.18 2.61
N GLU A 29 -2.85 19.51 1.65
CA GLU A 29 -4.16 20.10 1.92
C GLU A 29 -5.32 19.07 1.67
N GLU A 30 -6.59 19.30 2.02
CA GLU A 30 -7.71 18.30 1.97
C GLU A 30 -8.50 18.04 0.68
N GLY A 31 -8.39 16.90 -0.02
CA GLY A 31 -9.28 16.63 -1.18
C GLY A 31 -8.91 15.39 -2.00
N GLU A 32 -8.58 15.46 -3.27
CA GLU A 32 -8.12 14.38 -4.18
C GLU A 32 -6.83 13.65 -3.77
N TYR A 33 -6.27 12.72 -4.56
CA TYR A 33 -5.08 11.92 -4.17
C TYR A 33 -3.86 12.08 -5.09
N VAL A 34 -2.67 12.15 -4.50
CA VAL A 34 -1.34 12.21 -5.15
C VAL A 34 -0.50 11.02 -4.74
N ALA A 35 -0.03 10.22 -5.68
CA ALA A 35 0.91 9.14 -5.40
C ALA A 35 2.36 9.57 -5.66
N ILE A 36 3.25 9.20 -4.76
CA ILE A 36 4.69 9.37 -4.84
C ILE A 36 5.33 7.98 -4.94
N MET A 37 6.02 7.73 -6.04
CA MET A 37 6.75 6.49 -6.31
C MET A 37 8.25 6.75 -6.27
N GLY A 38 9.06 5.75 -5.89
CA GLY A 38 10.52 5.84 -5.95
C GLY A 38 11.26 4.60 -5.42
N PRO A 39 12.61 4.53 -5.51
CA PRO A 39 13.41 3.33 -5.22
C PRO A 39 13.35 2.86 -3.76
N SER A 40 13.72 1.60 -3.49
CA SER A 40 13.74 1.06 -2.12
C SER A 40 14.80 1.77 -1.25
N GLY A 41 14.53 1.91 0.07
CA GLY A 41 15.46 2.58 1.01
C GLY A 41 15.45 4.12 0.99
N SER A 42 14.62 4.70 0.12
CA SER A 42 14.56 6.13 -0.15
C SER A 42 13.72 6.96 0.87
N GLY A 43 13.64 6.49 2.10
CA GLY A 43 13.03 7.26 3.20
C GLY A 43 11.50 7.31 3.23
N LYS A 44 10.79 6.74 2.25
CA LYS A 44 9.30 6.72 2.20
C LYS A 44 8.65 6.14 3.45
N SER A 45 9.16 5.02 3.99
CA SER A 45 8.66 4.42 5.24
C SER A 45 8.94 5.29 6.46
N THR A 46 10.03 6.05 6.44
CA THR A 46 10.37 6.99 7.52
C THR A 46 9.51 8.25 7.44
N LEU A 47 9.24 8.73 6.22
CA LEU A 47 8.30 9.80 5.95
C LEU A 47 6.89 9.41 6.42
N MET A 48 6.41 8.22 6.04
CA MET A 48 5.16 7.65 6.52
C MET A 48 5.10 7.60 8.06
N ASN A 49 6.13 7.11 8.75
CA ASN A 49 6.13 7.01 10.22
C ASN A 49 6.04 8.39 10.91
N LEU A 50 6.53 9.45 10.28
CA LEU A 50 6.47 10.80 10.85
C LEU A 50 5.20 11.56 10.47
N ILE A 51 4.66 11.25 9.30
CA ILE A 51 3.38 11.74 8.81
C ILE A 51 2.20 11.00 9.47
N GLY A 52 2.39 9.77 9.94
CA GLY A 52 1.33 8.95 10.56
C GLY A 52 0.73 9.49 11.86
N CYS A 53 1.20 10.65 12.36
CA CYS A 53 0.62 11.39 13.48
C CYS A 53 -0.40 12.47 13.06
N LEU A 54 -0.83 12.49 11.79
CA LEU A 54 -1.74 13.51 11.27
C LEU A 54 -3.19 13.06 11.35
N ASP A 55 -4.09 14.03 11.50
CA ASP A 55 -5.54 13.85 11.48
C ASP A 55 -6.10 13.32 10.12
N ARG A 56 -5.24 12.97 9.15
CA ARG A 56 -5.62 12.43 7.83
C ARG A 56 -4.80 11.20 7.43
N PRO A 57 -5.41 10.23 6.71
CA PRO A 57 -4.74 9.00 6.34
C PRO A 57 -3.71 9.28 5.23
N VAL A 58 -2.44 9.09 5.57
CA VAL A 58 -1.41 8.88 4.54
C VAL A 58 -1.31 7.40 4.26
N LEU A 59 -1.46 7.04 3.00
CA LEU A 59 -1.48 5.66 2.59
C LEU A 59 -0.12 5.24 2.06
N SER A 60 0.33 4.09 2.50
CA SER A 60 1.49 3.42 1.93
C SER A 60 1.06 2.10 1.35
N THR A 61 1.49 1.85 0.12
CA THR A 61 1.26 0.58 -0.54
C THR A 61 2.60 0.00 -0.97
N SER A 62 2.78 -1.26 -0.61
CA SER A 62 3.82 -2.12 -1.17
C SER A 62 3.18 -3.21 -1.99
N TYR A 63 3.86 -3.68 -3.03
CA TYR A 63 3.41 -4.85 -3.77
C TYR A 63 4.62 -5.63 -4.25
N ASP A 64 4.45 -6.94 -4.32
CA ASP A 64 5.39 -7.87 -4.91
C ASP A 64 4.59 -9.14 -5.25
N MET A 65 5.13 -9.99 -6.12
CA MET A 65 4.44 -11.21 -6.55
C MET A 65 4.88 -12.40 -5.69
N LYS A 66 3.93 -13.27 -5.34
CA LYS A 66 4.23 -14.51 -4.64
C LYS A 66 3.19 -15.58 -4.93
N ASP A 67 3.63 -16.82 -4.83
CA ASP A 67 2.71 -17.95 -4.92
C ASP A 67 1.80 -18.00 -3.68
N VAL A 68 0.53 -18.31 -3.93
CA VAL A 68 -0.50 -18.46 -2.90
C VAL A 68 -1.06 -19.86 -2.95
N TYR A 69 -1.14 -20.48 -1.77
CA TYR A 69 -1.54 -21.88 -1.63
C TYR A 69 -2.78 -21.98 -0.77
N TYR A 70 -3.66 -22.91 -1.13
CA TYR A 70 -4.74 -23.38 -0.29
C TYR A 70 -4.86 -24.90 -0.41
N ARG A 71 -4.54 -25.63 0.66
CA ARG A 71 -4.45 -27.10 0.66
C ARG A 71 -3.51 -27.59 -0.47
N SER A 72 -4.03 -28.38 -1.42
CA SER A 72 -3.31 -28.87 -2.61
C SER A 72 -3.26 -27.84 -3.75
N GLU A 73 -4.11 -26.82 -3.71
CA GLU A 73 -4.25 -25.84 -4.79
C GLU A 73 -3.21 -24.73 -4.68
N LYS A 74 -2.76 -24.25 -5.83
CA LYS A 74 -1.73 -23.23 -5.96
C LYS A 74 -2.11 -22.22 -7.04
N LEU A 75 -1.91 -20.94 -6.73
CA LEU A 75 -1.85 -19.86 -7.70
C LEU A 75 -0.42 -19.31 -7.77
N ASP A 76 0.12 -19.25 -8.98
CA ASP A 76 1.43 -18.65 -9.26
C ASP A 76 1.31 -17.14 -9.45
N GLN A 77 2.37 -16.40 -9.08
CA GLN A 77 2.52 -14.97 -9.39
C GLN A 77 1.35 -14.08 -8.95
N VAL A 78 0.71 -14.39 -7.82
CA VAL A 78 -0.36 -13.55 -7.25
C VAL A 78 0.24 -12.24 -6.78
N VAL A 79 -0.40 -11.12 -7.10
CA VAL A 79 0.02 -9.80 -6.62
C VAL A 79 -0.37 -9.66 -5.17
N VAL A 80 0.61 -9.47 -4.29
CA VAL A 80 0.37 -9.31 -2.85
C VAL A 80 0.61 -7.87 -2.45
N PHE A 81 -0.46 -7.17 -2.08
CA PHE A 81 -0.43 -5.80 -1.60
C PHE A 81 -0.24 -5.74 -0.09
N GLY A 82 0.65 -4.87 0.37
CA GLY A 82 0.84 -4.50 1.77
C GLY A 82 0.35 -3.08 1.98
N ILE A 83 -0.70 -2.92 2.78
CA ILE A 83 -1.37 -1.63 3.01
C ILE A 83 -1.36 -1.25 4.49
N ASN A 84 -1.40 0.03 4.81
CA ASN A 84 -1.33 0.52 6.20
C ASN A 84 -2.69 0.98 6.76
N SER A 85 -3.72 1.06 5.93
CA SER A 85 -5.06 1.49 6.34
C SER A 85 -6.12 0.97 5.39
N ASN A 86 -7.33 0.75 5.90
CA ASN A 86 -8.50 0.38 5.11
C ASN A 86 -8.87 1.45 4.07
N ALA A 87 -8.52 2.70 4.34
CA ALA A 87 -8.78 3.81 3.43
C ALA A 87 -8.20 3.59 2.03
N PHE A 88 -7.16 2.75 1.85
CA PHE A 88 -6.68 2.36 0.53
C PHE A 88 -7.72 1.59 -0.30
N MET A 89 -8.48 0.70 0.34
CA MET A 89 -9.55 -0.08 -0.31
C MET A 89 -10.79 0.78 -0.54
N GLU A 90 -11.13 1.63 0.41
CA GLU A 90 -12.25 2.57 0.30
C GLU A 90 -12.06 3.56 -0.86
N MET A 91 -10.83 4.05 -1.06
CA MET A 91 -10.51 4.93 -2.20
C MET A 91 -10.70 4.27 -3.55
N GLN A 92 -10.56 2.96 -3.63
CA GLN A 92 -10.84 2.19 -4.84
C GLN A 92 -12.32 1.83 -4.98
N ASN A 93 -13.18 2.37 -4.10
CA ASN A 93 -14.60 2.09 -4.02
C ASN A 93 -14.88 0.59 -3.95
N GLN A 94 -14.03 -0.15 -3.25
CA GLN A 94 -14.16 -1.60 -3.12
C GLN A 94 -15.08 -1.96 -1.95
N GLY A 95 -16.15 -2.68 -2.26
CA GLY A 95 -16.99 -3.38 -1.29
C GLY A 95 -16.51 -4.81 -1.03
N THR A 96 -17.24 -5.54 -0.19
CA THR A 96 -16.98 -6.96 0.08
C THR A 96 -18.13 -7.81 -0.42
N GLU A 97 -17.81 -8.83 -1.20
CA GLU A 97 -18.76 -9.90 -1.51
C GLU A 97 -19.03 -10.77 -0.27
N ALA A 98 -18.00 -11.04 0.53
CA ALA A 98 -18.10 -11.86 1.73
C ALA A 98 -17.14 -11.39 2.83
N GLY A 99 -17.51 -11.62 4.09
CA GLY A 99 -16.67 -11.30 5.25
C GLY A 99 -16.62 -9.80 5.52
N ARG A 100 -15.42 -9.26 5.74
CA ARG A 100 -15.19 -7.83 6.02
C ARG A 100 -13.85 -7.34 5.48
N LEU A 101 -13.75 -6.03 5.26
CA LEU A 101 -12.46 -5.37 5.05
C LEU A 101 -11.69 -5.22 6.37
N PHE A 102 -10.53 -4.57 6.30
CA PHE A 102 -9.70 -4.33 7.46
C PHE A 102 -10.31 -3.31 8.41
N GLN A 103 -10.14 -3.57 9.70
CA GLN A 103 -10.41 -2.66 10.80
C GLN A 103 -9.08 -2.10 11.32
N PRO A 104 -9.08 -0.95 12.03
CA PRO A 104 -7.85 -0.39 12.61
C PRO A 104 -7.03 -1.38 13.44
N THR A 105 -7.71 -2.29 14.16
CA THR A 105 -7.07 -3.33 14.95
C THR A 105 -6.29 -4.34 14.11
N ASP A 106 -6.69 -4.62 12.86
CA ASP A 106 -5.99 -5.58 11.99
C ASP A 106 -4.60 -5.10 11.58
N PHE A 107 -4.34 -3.79 11.66
CA PHE A 107 -3.03 -3.20 11.36
C PHE A 107 -2.04 -3.25 12.54
N LEU A 108 -2.50 -3.70 13.72
CA LEU A 108 -1.65 -3.93 14.87
C LEU A 108 -0.78 -5.19 14.68
N ARG A 109 0.36 -5.25 15.38
CA ARG A 109 1.32 -6.36 15.28
C ARG A 109 0.66 -7.70 15.59
N GLY A 110 1.01 -8.71 14.79
CA GLY A 110 0.62 -10.11 15.03
C GLY A 110 -0.67 -10.54 14.33
N ASN A 111 -1.38 -9.64 13.65
CA ASN A 111 -2.57 -10.00 12.89
C ASN A 111 -2.21 -10.58 11.52
N ALA A 112 -2.74 -11.78 11.26
CA ALA A 112 -2.51 -12.56 10.04
C ALA A 112 -3.77 -12.61 9.16
N GLY A 113 -4.50 -11.49 9.06
CA GLY A 113 -5.68 -11.37 8.21
C GLY A 113 -5.32 -11.03 6.77
N ALA A 114 -6.02 -11.63 5.81
CA ALA A 114 -5.90 -11.35 4.38
C ALA A 114 -7.28 -11.06 3.77
N VAL A 115 -7.34 -10.08 2.88
CA VAL A 115 -8.50 -9.86 2.00
C VAL A 115 -8.10 -10.30 0.59
N ILE A 116 -8.96 -11.03 -0.11
CA ILE A 116 -8.63 -11.62 -1.42
C ILE A 116 -9.54 -11.10 -2.52
N SER A 117 -9.02 -11.07 -3.75
CA SER A 117 -9.82 -10.73 -4.93
C SER A 117 -10.81 -11.85 -5.30
N PRO A 118 -11.87 -11.54 -6.08
CA PRO A 118 -12.79 -12.54 -6.59
C PRO A 118 -12.08 -13.64 -7.39
N LYS A 119 -10.99 -13.29 -8.10
CA LYS A 119 -10.24 -14.27 -8.89
C LYS A 119 -9.53 -15.31 -8.02
N VAL A 120 -8.92 -14.87 -6.92
CA VAL A 120 -8.34 -15.79 -5.92
C VAL A 120 -9.41 -16.70 -5.31
N LYS A 121 -10.61 -16.15 -5.02
CA LYS A 121 -11.75 -16.96 -4.57
C LYS A 121 -12.15 -18.01 -5.62
N GLU A 122 -12.36 -17.60 -6.87
CA GLU A 122 -12.76 -18.49 -7.97
C GLU A 122 -11.79 -19.67 -8.13
N ASP A 123 -10.48 -19.38 -8.13
CA ASP A 123 -9.47 -20.38 -8.47
C ASP A 123 -9.07 -21.27 -7.28
N LEU A 124 -9.01 -20.74 -6.05
CA LEU A 124 -8.61 -21.53 -4.87
C LEU A 124 -9.79 -22.06 -4.04
N PHE A 125 -10.99 -21.50 -4.22
CA PHE A 125 -12.18 -21.79 -3.41
C PHE A 125 -13.46 -21.99 -4.25
N PRO A 126 -13.43 -22.79 -5.34
CA PRO A 126 -14.57 -22.89 -6.27
C PRO A 126 -15.88 -23.32 -5.61
N ASP A 127 -15.81 -24.23 -4.64
CA ASP A 127 -16.98 -24.86 -4.02
C ASP A 127 -17.16 -24.55 -2.52
N GLN A 128 -16.45 -23.54 -1.99
CA GLN A 128 -16.49 -23.26 -0.55
C GLN A 128 -16.29 -21.78 -0.21
N ASN A 129 -16.84 -21.36 0.93
CA ASN A 129 -16.61 -20.02 1.45
C ASN A 129 -15.15 -19.86 1.90
N PRO A 130 -14.38 -18.91 1.32
CA PRO A 130 -13.00 -18.68 1.72
C PRO A 130 -12.88 -18.01 3.10
N VAL A 131 -13.88 -17.26 3.56
CA VAL A 131 -13.79 -16.52 4.83
C VAL A 131 -13.59 -17.47 6.01
N GLY A 132 -12.57 -17.20 6.82
CA GLY A 132 -12.14 -18.04 7.94
C GLY A 132 -11.12 -19.10 7.58
N GLN A 133 -10.96 -19.44 6.29
CA GLN A 133 -9.95 -20.39 5.83
C GLN A 133 -8.55 -19.79 5.87
N VAL A 134 -7.53 -20.65 5.87
CA VAL A 134 -6.12 -20.26 5.90
C VAL A 134 -5.49 -20.50 4.54
N ILE A 135 -5.01 -19.43 3.91
CA ILE A 135 -4.11 -19.49 2.76
C ILE A 135 -2.66 -19.39 3.22
N ARG A 136 -1.72 -19.94 2.45
CA ARG A 136 -0.29 -19.70 2.64
C ARG A 136 0.21 -18.75 1.56
N VAL A 137 0.84 -17.66 1.97
CA VAL A 137 1.54 -16.74 1.06
C VAL A 137 3.03 -16.85 1.37
N GLY A 138 3.75 -17.57 0.53
CA GLY A 138 5.06 -18.11 0.93
C GLY A 138 4.95 -19.06 2.12
N GLU A 139 5.74 -18.79 3.17
CA GLU A 139 5.73 -19.56 4.42
C GLU A 139 4.70 -19.08 5.45
N GLN A 140 4.04 -17.94 5.21
CA GLN A 140 3.16 -17.33 6.19
C GLN A 140 1.72 -17.84 6.03
N PRO A 141 1.12 -18.47 7.05
CA PRO A 141 -0.29 -18.80 7.06
C PRO A 141 -1.11 -17.56 7.40
N LEU A 142 -2.08 -17.24 6.55
CA LEU A 142 -2.93 -16.05 6.66
C LEU A 142 -4.40 -16.46 6.59
N ARG A 143 -5.21 -15.97 7.53
CA ARG A 143 -6.65 -16.21 7.54
C ARG A 143 -7.32 -15.23 6.57
N VAL A 144 -8.11 -15.75 5.64
CA VAL A 144 -8.98 -14.93 4.80
C VAL A 144 -10.09 -14.34 5.67
N ILE A 145 -10.17 -13.01 5.72
CA ILE A 145 -11.19 -12.28 6.50
C ILE A 145 -12.26 -11.64 5.62
N GLY A 146 -11.98 -11.49 4.32
CA GLY A 146 -12.92 -10.92 3.37
C GLY A 146 -12.58 -11.23 1.92
N VAL A 147 -13.60 -11.17 1.08
CA VAL A 147 -13.50 -11.24 -0.38
C VAL A 147 -14.06 -9.96 -0.95
N LEU A 148 -13.33 -9.34 -1.87
CA LEU A 148 -13.78 -8.11 -2.52
C LEU A 148 -14.94 -8.36 -3.48
N GLU A 149 -15.77 -7.35 -3.71
CA GLU A 149 -16.78 -7.41 -4.78
C GLU A 149 -16.11 -7.54 -6.16
N PRO A 150 -16.70 -8.33 -7.09
CA PRO A 150 -16.25 -8.35 -8.47
C PRO A 150 -16.45 -7.00 -9.16
N PRO A 151 -15.51 -6.58 -10.02
CA PRO A 151 -15.65 -5.35 -10.78
C PRO A 151 -16.89 -5.40 -11.68
N LYS A 152 -17.66 -4.31 -11.70
CA LYS A 152 -18.92 -4.18 -12.46
C LYS A 152 -18.66 -3.57 -13.84
N GLY A 153 -19.52 -3.89 -14.81
CA GLY A 153 -19.51 -3.30 -16.16
C GLY A 153 -18.41 -3.84 -17.07
N VAL A 154 -17.94 -3.03 -18.02
CA VAL A 154 -16.94 -3.39 -19.06
C VAL A 154 -15.62 -3.93 -18.46
N PHE A 155 -15.41 -3.73 -17.16
CA PHE A 155 -14.21 -4.14 -16.44
C PHE A 155 -14.31 -5.53 -15.77
N SER A 156 -15.44 -6.23 -15.89
CA SER A 156 -15.65 -7.54 -15.25
C SER A 156 -14.65 -8.61 -15.67
N SER A 157 -14.06 -8.49 -16.87
CA SER A 157 -13.10 -9.46 -17.40
C SER A 157 -11.64 -9.21 -16.98
N PHE A 158 -11.35 -8.14 -16.23
CA PHE A 158 -9.99 -7.71 -15.86
C PHE A 158 -9.63 -8.03 -14.40
N THR A 159 -10.22 -9.07 -13.82
CA THR A 159 -9.92 -9.46 -12.43
C THR A 159 -8.53 -10.09 -12.34
N GLN A 160 -7.62 -9.45 -11.62
CA GLN A 160 -6.31 -10.02 -11.29
C GLN A 160 -6.39 -10.84 -9.99
N SER A 161 -5.50 -11.82 -9.86
CA SER A 161 -5.29 -12.54 -8.61
C SER A 161 -4.53 -11.63 -7.65
N GLU A 162 -5.23 -11.11 -6.64
CA GLU A 162 -4.69 -10.14 -5.69
C GLU A 162 -5.00 -10.56 -4.26
N VAL A 163 -4.02 -10.35 -3.38
CA VAL A 163 -4.16 -10.54 -1.93
C VAL A 163 -3.69 -9.28 -1.22
N TYR A 164 -4.51 -8.75 -0.32
CA TYR A 164 -4.19 -7.58 0.48
C TYR A 164 -3.91 -7.96 1.92
N LEU A 165 -2.84 -7.42 2.46
CA LEU A 165 -2.33 -7.68 3.80
C LEU A 165 -2.07 -6.36 4.54
N PRO A 166 -2.18 -6.34 5.89
CA PRO A 166 -1.56 -5.29 6.67
C PRO A 166 -0.06 -5.21 6.37
N TYR A 167 0.48 -3.99 6.27
CA TYR A 167 1.86 -3.75 5.86
C TYR A 167 2.89 -4.51 6.71
N GLN A 168 2.63 -4.63 8.01
CA GLN A 168 3.51 -5.38 8.92
C GLN A 168 3.55 -6.87 8.58
N THR A 169 2.40 -7.44 8.20
CA THR A 169 2.25 -8.84 7.76
C THR A 169 2.93 -9.03 6.42
N TRP A 170 2.73 -8.11 5.47
CA TRP A 170 3.44 -8.10 4.19
C TRP A 170 4.97 -8.11 4.35
N ARG A 171 5.51 -7.29 5.27
CA ARG A 171 6.95 -7.28 5.56
C ARG A 171 7.45 -8.65 6.04
N SER A 172 6.66 -9.36 6.85
CA SER A 172 6.99 -10.71 7.32
C SER A 172 6.97 -11.73 6.17
N VAL A 173 6.03 -11.60 5.23
CA VAL A 173 5.91 -12.48 4.05
C VAL A 173 7.11 -12.35 3.11
N PHE A 174 7.59 -11.12 2.89
CA PHE A 174 8.64 -10.84 1.91
C PHE A 174 10.04 -10.66 2.51
N GLY A 175 10.16 -10.48 3.83
CA GLY A 175 11.44 -10.16 4.48
C GLY A 175 12.02 -8.81 4.05
N LYS A 176 11.19 -7.93 3.48
CA LYS A 176 11.58 -6.63 2.91
C LYS A 176 10.92 -5.50 3.70
N ASN A 177 11.63 -4.38 3.86
CA ASN A 177 11.12 -3.17 4.52
C ASN A 177 10.80 -2.04 3.53
N GLN A 178 10.47 -2.40 2.29
CA GLN A 178 10.25 -1.44 1.21
C GLN A 178 8.81 -0.93 1.19
N ILE A 179 8.66 0.35 0.85
CA ILE A 179 7.40 0.94 0.40
C ILE A 179 7.59 1.25 -1.09
N ASN A 180 6.68 0.79 -1.93
CA ASN A 180 6.73 1.04 -3.37
C ASN A 180 6.09 2.41 -3.70
N GLN A 181 4.98 2.71 -3.03
CA GLN A 181 4.16 3.89 -3.29
C GLN A 181 3.67 4.55 -1.98
N LEU A 182 3.65 5.88 -1.96
CA LEU A 182 3.06 6.69 -0.91
C LEU A 182 1.94 7.54 -1.53
N THR A 183 0.69 7.37 -1.11
CA THR A 183 -0.45 8.16 -1.58
C THR A 183 -0.88 9.18 -0.53
N LEU A 184 -0.89 10.45 -0.93
CA LEU A 184 -1.29 11.62 -0.17
C LEU A 184 -2.64 12.11 -0.67
N GLN A 185 -3.38 12.84 0.16
CA GLN A 185 -4.65 13.47 -0.20
C GLN A 185 -4.47 15.01 -0.31
N VAL A 186 -4.99 15.74 -1.32
CA VAL A 186 -4.77 17.17 -1.68
C VAL A 186 -6.05 17.95 -2.03
N LYS A 187 -6.20 19.26 -1.77
CA LYS A 187 -7.54 19.94 -1.89
C LYS A 187 -8.25 19.91 -3.22
N LYS A 188 -7.49 20.09 -4.27
CA LYS A 188 -8.02 20.42 -5.58
C LYS A 188 -7.07 19.83 -6.60
N ALA A 189 -7.61 19.42 -7.75
CA ALA A 189 -6.83 18.92 -8.87
C ALA A 189 -5.69 19.86 -9.27
N ASP A 190 -5.89 21.17 -9.17
CA ASP A 190 -4.88 22.17 -9.49
C ASP A 190 -3.68 22.20 -8.52
N GLN A 191 -3.80 21.57 -7.34
CA GLN A 191 -2.73 21.47 -6.34
C GLN A 191 -1.93 20.16 -6.42
N ILE A 192 -2.37 19.18 -7.21
CA ILE A 192 -1.69 17.87 -7.34
C ILE A 192 -0.23 18.04 -7.73
N GLN A 193 0.03 18.86 -8.74
CA GLN A 193 1.37 19.04 -9.29
C GLN A 193 2.30 19.72 -8.26
N SER A 194 1.85 20.82 -7.65
CA SER A 194 2.67 21.59 -6.71
C SER A 194 2.98 20.81 -5.43
N VAL A 195 2.01 20.09 -4.86
CA VAL A 195 2.22 19.24 -3.68
C VAL A 195 3.12 18.05 -4.02
N GLY A 196 2.92 17.45 -5.19
CA GLY A 196 3.77 16.40 -5.70
C GLY A 196 5.23 16.84 -5.83
N ASP A 197 5.47 17.98 -6.49
CA ASP A 197 6.81 18.53 -6.70
C ASP A 197 7.51 18.83 -5.37
N GLN A 198 6.79 19.37 -4.38
CA GLN A 198 7.33 19.58 -3.03
C GLN A 198 7.74 18.25 -2.38
N ALA A 199 6.88 17.23 -2.46
CA ALA A 199 7.19 15.93 -1.88
C ALA A 199 8.38 15.24 -2.57
N ILE A 200 8.50 15.36 -3.90
CA ILE A 200 9.67 14.90 -4.66
C ILE A 200 10.93 15.63 -4.22
N GLN A 201 10.89 16.97 -4.12
CA GLN A 201 12.06 17.77 -3.72
C GLN A 201 12.59 17.36 -2.33
N ILE A 202 11.68 17.11 -1.39
CA ILE A 202 12.01 16.65 -0.04
C ILE A 202 12.70 15.28 -0.10
N LEU A 203 12.15 14.34 -0.86
CA LEU A 203 12.69 12.99 -0.98
C LEU A 203 14.05 12.99 -1.70
N ASN A 204 14.21 13.77 -2.77
CA ASN A 204 15.48 13.92 -3.48
C ASN A 204 16.58 14.55 -2.60
N ARG A 205 16.26 15.65 -1.89
CA ARG A 205 17.21 16.32 -0.98
C ARG A 205 17.70 15.39 0.13
N ASN A 206 16.83 14.53 0.65
CA ASN A 206 17.16 13.60 1.73
C ASN A 206 18.08 12.46 1.26
N HIS A 207 17.87 11.98 0.04
CA HIS A 207 18.55 10.79 -0.50
C HIS A 207 19.73 11.08 -1.43
N ARG A 208 20.04 12.36 -1.74
CA ARG A 208 21.07 12.76 -2.73
C ARG A 208 20.82 12.12 -4.10
N THR A 209 19.55 12.02 -4.48
CA THR A 209 19.08 11.45 -5.74
C THR A 209 18.47 12.56 -6.60
N GLU A 210 18.58 12.46 -7.92
CA GLU A 210 17.88 13.32 -8.88
C GLU A 210 17.12 12.42 -9.86
N GLY A 211 15.82 12.68 -10.06
CA GLY A 211 14.98 11.94 -11.01
C GLY A 211 14.40 10.61 -10.52
N ASP A 212 14.71 10.19 -9.29
CA ASP A 212 14.32 8.88 -8.75
C ASP A 212 12.85 8.78 -8.30
N TYR A 213 12.11 9.88 -8.30
CA TYR A 213 10.73 9.91 -7.85
C TYR A 213 9.81 10.49 -8.92
N GLN A 214 8.61 9.91 -9.00
CA GLN A 214 7.57 10.36 -9.90
C GLN A 214 6.29 10.62 -9.12
N VAL A 215 5.61 11.69 -9.50
CA VAL A 215 4.28 12.04 -9.02
C VAL A 215 3.29 11.64 -10.10
N MET A 216 2.24 10.95 -9.67
CA MET A 216 1.16 10.58 -10.56
C MET A 216 -0.17 10.87 -9.88
N ASN A 217 -1.12 11.42 -10.65
CA ASN A 217 -2.51 11.51 -10.23
C ASN A 217 -3.12 10.10 -10.24
N LEU A 218 -3.83 9.72 -9.18
CA LEU A 218 -4.43 8.39 -9.06
C LEU A 218 -5.41 8.08 -10.20
N GLU A 219 -6.13 9.06 -10.75
CA GLU A 219 -6.98 8.84 -11.95
C GLU A 219 -6.16 8.41 -13.17
N GLN A 220 -4.93 8.91 -13.31
CA GLN A 220 -4.03 8.53 -14.39
C GLN A 220 -3.43 7.14 -14.14
N ILE A 221 -3.14 6.79 -12.88
CA ILE A 221 -2.69 5.44 -12.49
C ILE A 221 -3.77 4.41 -12.78
N VAL A 222 -5.02 4.65 -12.36
CA VAL A 222 -6.14 3.73 -12.61
C VAL A 222 -6.37 3.52 -14.12
N LYS A 223 -6.14 4.55 -14.94
CA LYS A 223 -6.17 4.44 -16.42
C LYS A 223 -4.92 3.77 -17.00
N GLY A 224 -3.78 3.85 -16.31
CA GLY A 224 -2.46 3.37 -16.73
C GLY A 224 -2.05 1.98 -16.21
N ILE A 225 -2.73 1.42 -15.20
CA ILE A 225 -2.65 -0.01 -14.78
C ILE A 225 -3.28 -0.95 -15.84
N LYS A 226 -3.63 -0.43 -17.02
CA LYS A 226 -3.63 -1.23 -18.25
C LYS A 226 -2.19 -1.66 -18.55
N ILE A 227 -1.73 -2.69 -17.85
CA ILE A 227 -0.41 -3.28 -18.04
C ILE A 227 -0.38 -3.89 -19.46
N SER A 228 0.54 -3.35 -20.26
CA SER A 228 1.04 -3.87 -21.54
C SER A 228 1.52 -5.31 -21.43
#